data_AF-A0A6L7V099-F1
#
_entry.id   AF-A0A6L7V099-F1
#
_cell.length_a   1.000
_cell.length_b   1.000
_cell.length_c   1.000
_cell.angle_alpha   90.00
_cell.angle_beta   90.00
_cell.angle_gamma   90.00
#
_symmetry.space_group_name_H-M   'P 1'
#
loop_
_entity.id
_entity.type
_entity.pdbx_description
1 polymer ?
#
loop_
_entity_poly.entity_id
_entity_poly.type
_entity_poly.pdbx_seq_one_letter_code
_entity_poly.pdbx_strand_id
1 'polypeptide(L)'
;MEALVIALIRIAGSLPVLRWAFVGGLIAVFTDLSDLFIRQAIDLGGLPNYQEWDKWVDQVYIWLFFLVSLRWTGWERRIAVGLFGWRLIGFIAFTAGAGRDILIYFPHVFEFWFLFVAARPHWPARLRPGWAAQEDGTPAALRGAEAARWLLFLAALKIFHEYTLHTGQWFDRCSPTEFFENISRCIGPV
;
A
#
# COMPACT_ATOMS: atom_id res chain seq x y z
N MET A 1 17.22 2.20 20.04
CA MET A 1 16.53 3.52 20.02
C MET A 1 16.02 3.86 18.62
N GLU A 2 16.79 3.56 17.58
CA GLU A 2 16.42 3.72 16.17
C GLU A 2 15.06 3.12 15.79
N ALA A 3 14.79 1.87 16.18
CA ALA A 3 13.48 1.22 15.98
C ALA A 3 12.32 2.07 16.51
N LEU A 4 12.44 2.56 17.74
CA LEU A 4 11.38 3.35 18.36
C LEU A 4 11.10 4.65 17.58
N VAL A 5 12.14 5.30 17.05
CA VAL A 5 12.00 6.51 16.24
C VAL A 5 11.32 6.19 14.91
N ILE A 6 11.75 5.13 14.21
CA ILE A 6 11.17 4.69 12.95
C ILE A 6 9.69 4.31 13.12
N ALA A 7 9.37 3.55 14.17
CA ALA A 7 7.98 3.19 14.47
C ALA A 7 7.14 4.41 14.79
N LEU A 8 7.65 5.35 15.58
CA LEU A 8 6.92 6.58 15.89
C LEU A 8 6.65 7.41 14.63
N ILE A 9 7.61 7.52 13.71
CA ILE A 9 7.45 8.23 12.45
C ILE A 9 6.38 7.54 11.58
N ARG A 10 6.41 6.22 11.43
CA ARG A 10 5.44 5.47 10.61
C ARG A 10 4.04 5.46 11.21
N ILE A 11 3.93 5.34 12.54
CA ILE A 11 2.66 5.46 13.24
C ILE A 11 2.12 6.88 13.09
N ALA A 12 2.94 7.91 13.35
CA ALA A 12 2.53 9.30 13.20
C ALA A 12 2.13 9.64 11.76
N GLY A 13 2.86 9.14 10.77
CA GLY A 13 2.57 9.32 9.34
C GLY A 13 1.28 8.65 8.88
N SER A 14 0.84 7.58 9.56
CA SER A 14 -0.40 6.87 9.25
C SER A 14 -1.64 7.41 9.98
N LEU A 15 -1.49 8.09 11.13
CA LEU A 15 -2.62 8.69 11.87
C LEU A 15 -3.50 9.66 11.05
N PRO A 16 -2.99 10.51 10.14
CA PRO A 16 -3.81 11.38 9.32
C PRO A 16 -4.90 10.65 8.51
N VAL A 17 -4.73 9.34 8.22
CA VAL A 17 -5.72 8.54 7.49
C VAL A 17 -7.08 8.50 8.20
N LEU A 18 -7.09 8.60 9.53
CA LEU A 18 -8.31 8.54 10.33
C LEU A 18 -9.25 9.72 10.07
N ARG A 19 -8.68 10.87 9.66
CA ARG A 19 -9.43 12.10 9.36
C ARG A 19 -9.51 12.40 7.87
N TRP A 20 -8.44 12.16 7.12
CA TRP A 20 -8.38 12.35 5.67
C TRP A 20 -7.94 11.05 5.01
N ALA A 21 -8.89 10.20 4.63
CA ALA A 21 -8.60 8.85 4.13
C ALA A 21 -7.63 8.86 2.93
N PHE A 22 -7.82 9.76 1.97
CA PHE A 22 -6.97 9.82 0.77
C PHE A 22 -5.60 10.45 1.05
N VAL A 23 -5.58 11.69 1.54
CA VAL A 23 -4.34 12.43 1.80
C VAL A 23 -3.51 11.73 2.88
N GLY A 24 -4.15 11.26 3.94
CA GLY A 24 -3.48 10.50 5.00
C GLY A 24 -3.00 9.13 4.54
N GLY A 25 -3.73 8.46 3.64
CA GLY A 25 -3.24 7.23 3.01
C GLY A 25 -1.98 7.47 2.16
N LEU A 26 -1.97 8.57 1.41
CA LEU A 26 -0.82 8.96 0.59
C LEU A 26 0.40 9.33 1.45
N ILE A 27 0.21 10.09 2.53
CA ILE A 27 1.27 10.41 3.50
C ILE A 27 1.82 9.12 4.13
N ALA A 28 0.95 8.17 4.50
CA ALA A 28 1.39 6.90 5.07
C ALA A 28 2.30 6.13 4.10
N VAL A 29 1.91 6.00 2.83
CA VAL A 29 2.70 5.32 1.80
C VAL A 29 4.02 6.05 1.51
N PHE A 30 4.02 7.39 1.44
CA PHE A 30 5.26 8.13 1.26
C PHE A 30 6.20 8.03 2.47
N THR A 31 5.65 8.01 3.67
CA THR A 31 6.42 7.81 4.90
C THR A 31 7.06 6.42 4.91
N ASP A 32 6.31 5.41 4.44
CA ASP A 32 6.77 4.03 4.26
C ASP A 32 7.95 3.93 3.27
N LEU A 33 7.80 4.52 2.09
CA LEU A 33 8.87 4.59 1.08
C LEU A 33 10.07 5.40 1.55
N SER A 34 9.84 6.44 2.36
CA SER A 34 10.90 7.29 2.92
C SER A 34 11.76 6.54 3.95
N ASP A 35 11.20 5.51 4.61
CA ASP A 35 11.92 4.69 5.58
C ASP A 35 13.16 4.02 4.97
N LEU A 36 13.08 3.61 3.71
CA LEU A 36 14.22 3.05 2.96
C LEU A 36 15.40 4.03 2.86
N PHE A 37 15.14 5.34 2.77
CA PHE A 37 16.17 6.38 2.74
C PHE A 37 16.67 6.74 4.14
N ILE A 38 15.75 6.79 5.12
CA ILE A 38 16.10 7.05 6.53
C ILE A 38 17.03 5.96 7.05
N ARG A 39 16.79 4.70 6.67
CA ARG A 39 17.64 3.54 6.96
C ARG A 39 19.07 3.66 6.40
N GLN A 40 19.25 4.33 5.26
CA GLN A 40 20.59 4.57 4.71
C GLN A 40 21.30 5.73 5.40
N ALA A 41 20.55 6.68 5.95
CA ALA A 41 21.08 7.88 6.58
C ALA A 41 21.38 7.70 8.08
N ILE A 42 20.71 6.76 8.76
CA ILE A 42 20.85 6.50 10.19
C ILE A 42 21.48 5.12 10.39
N ASP A 43 22.75 5.08 10.80
CA ASP A 43 23.44 3.84 11.21
C ASP A 43 23.65 3.86 12.74
N LEU A 44 22.59 3.54 13.49
CA LEU A 44 22.56 3.62 14.96
C LEU A 44 22.63 2.25 15.65
N GLY A 45 23.41 1.32 15.06
CA GLY A 45 23.92 0.16 15.78
C GLY A 45 23.20 -1.17 15.54
N GLY A 46 22.52 -1.32 14.40
CA GLY A 46 22.06 -2.61 13.89
C GLY A 46 21.04 -3.31 14.79
N LEU A 47 19.75 -3.15 14.50
CA LEU A 47 18.69 -3.88 15.18
C LEU A 47 18.77 -5.39 14.84
N PRO A 48 18.97 -6.28 15.83
CA PRO A 48 18.80 -7.71 15.62
C PRO A 48 17.36 -7.95 15.15
N ASN A 49 17.17 -8.68 14.06
CA ASN A 49 15.87 -8.96 13.45
C ASN A 49 15.02 -7.73 13.08
N TYR A 50 15.64 -6.63 12.61
CA TYR A 50 14.94 -5.44 12.08
C TYR A 50 13.76 -5.79 11.18
N GLN A 51 13.96 -6.77 10.29
CA GLN A 51 13.00 -7.14 9.26
C GLN A 51 11.77 -7.91 9.80
N GLU A 52 11.85 -8.49 10.99
CA GLU A 52 10.68 -9.03 11.69
C GLU A 52 9.92 -7.90 12.38
N TRP A 53 10.66 -7.02 13.06
CA TRP A 53 10.11 -5.84 13.74
C TRP A 53 9.40 -4.89 12.77
N ASP A 54 9.98 -4.67 11.60
CA ASP A 54 9.44 -3.89 10.48
C ASP A 54 8.04 -4.36 10.08
N LYS A 55 7.84 -5.68 9.94
CA LYS A 55 6.53 -6.26 9.62
C LYS A 55 5.48 -6.04 10.71
N TRP A 56 5.89 -6.00 11.98
CA TRP A 56 4.98 -5.68 13.08
C TRP A 56 4.54 -4.22 13.05
N VAL A 57 5.45 -3.31 12.68
CA VAL A 57 5.16 -1.88 12.54
C VAL A 57 4.26 -1.62 11.32
N ASP A 58 4.53 -2.27 10.19
CA ASP A 58 3.68 -2.24 8.99
C ASP A 58 2.23 -2.62 9.30
N GLN A 59 2.05 -3.62 10.17
CA GLN A 59 0.72 -4.09 10.50
C GLN A 59 -0.15 -2.98 11.12
N VAL A 60 0.45 -1.99 11.81
CA VAL A 60 -0.27 -0.88 12.43
C VAL A 60 -0.99 -0.01 11.40
N TYR A 61 -0.32 0.42 10.33
CA TYR A 61 -0.98 1.28 9.33
C TYR A 61 -2.06 0.50 8.56
N ILE A 62 -1.83 -0.79 8.30
CA ILE A 62 -2.81 -1.67 7.65
C ILE A 62 -4.08 -1.76 8.50
N TRP A 63 -3.95 -1.87 9.84
CA TRP A 63 -5.08 -1.80 10.76
C TRP A 63 -5.81 -0.47 10.71
N LEU A 64 -5.10 0.66 10.63
CA LEU A 64 -5.72 1.99 10.51
C LEU A 64 -6.52 2.11 9.20
N PHE A 65 -5.96 1.62 8.09
CA PHE A 65 -6.66 1.58 6.80
C PHE A 65 -7.90 0.70 6.89
N PHE A 66 -7.82 -0.45 7.56
CA PHE A 66 -8.96 -1.31 7.79
C PHE A 66 -10.07 -0.59 8.58
N LEU A 67 -9.74 0.07 9.70
CA LEU A 67 -10.70 0.84 10.50
C LEU A 67 -11.42 1.92 9.68
N VAL A 68 -10.69 2.61 8.80
CA VAL A 68 -11.29 3.60 7.88
C VAL A 68 -12.19 2.91 6.85
N SER A 69 -11.77 1.77 6.30
CA SER A 69 -12.55 1.01 5.31
C SER A 69 -13.88 0.49 5.84
N LEU A 70 -14.00 0.27 7.15
CA LEU A 70 -15.27 -0.13 7.80
C LEU A 70 -16.35 0.95 7.71
N ARG A 71 -15.96 2.22 7.54
CA ARG A 71 -16.87 3.35 7.35
C ARG A 71 -17.49 3.37 5.95
N TRP A 72 -16.95 2.62 4.99
CA TRP A 72 -17.49 2.52 3.64
C TRP A 72 -18.72 1.59 3.58
N THR A 73 -19.49 1.71 2.52
CA THR A 73 -20.69 0.89 2.29
C THR A 73 -20.54 0.09 0.99
N GLY A 74 -21.46 -0.86 0.74
CA GLY A 74 -21.49 -1.59 -0.54
C GLY A 74 -20.36 -2.61 -0.74
N TRP A 75 -19.89 -2.71 -1.98
CA TRP A 75 -18.86 -3.65 -2.41
C TRP A 75 -17.45 -3.20 -2.00
N GLU A 76 -17.25 -1.89 -1.84
CA GLU A 76 -16.03 -1.24 -1.39
C GLU A 76 -15.57 -1.81 -0.05
N ARG A 77 -16.47 -1.83 0.93
CA ARG A 77 -16.21 -2.41 2.26
C ARG A 77 -15.99 -3.91 2.19
N ARG A 78 -16.83 -4.65 1.43
CA ARG A 78 -16.73 -6.12 1.36
C ARG A 78 -15.38 -6.57 0.81
N ILE A 79 -14.92 -5.93 -0.26
CA ILE A 79 -13.61 -6.21 -0.86
C ILE A 79 -12.49 -5.79 0.09
N ALA A 80 -12.58 -4.61 0.70
CA ALA A 80 -11.57 -4.16 1.66
C ALA A 80 -11.41 -5.12 2.85
N VAL A 81 -12.53 -5.58 3.44
CA VAL A 81 -12.52 -6.56 4.53
C VAL A 81 -11.96 -7.90 4.08
N GLY A 82 -12.34 -8.37 2.88
CA GLY A 82 -11.83 -9.62 2.32
C GLY A 82 -10.32 -9.58 2.07
N LEU A 83 -9.82 -8.50 1.45
CA LEU A 83 -8.39 -8.30 1.20
C LEU A 83 -7.58 -8.15 2.48
N PHE A 84 -8.12 -7.42 3.48
CA PHE A 84 -7.51 -7.32 4.80
C PHE A 84 -7.42 -8.69 5.48
N GLY A 85 -8.51 -9.47 5.47
CA GLY A 85 -8.53 -10.82 6.03
C GLY A 85 -7.52 -11.75 5.34
N TRP A 86 -7.42 -11.68 4.01
CA TRP A 86 -6.40 -12.40 3.24
C TRP A 86 -4.98 -12.01 3.67
N ARG A 87 -4.69 -10.71 3.80
CA ARG A 87 -3.40 -10.21 4.27
C ARG A 87 -3.08 -10.66 5.71
N LEU A 88 -4.08 -10.65 6.59
CA LEU A 88 -3.93 -11.06 7.99
C LEU A 88 -3.61 -12.56 8.10
N ILE A 89 -4.20 -13.41 7.27
CA ILE A 89 -3.85 -14.83 7.20
C ILE A 89 -2.38 -15.02 6.84
N GLY A 90 -1.88 -14.27 5.84
CA GLY A 90 -0.47 -14.29 5.47
C GLY A 90 0.46 -13.83 6.60
N PHE A 91 0.06 -12.80 7.35
CA PHE A 91 0.80 -12.33 8.53
C PHE A 91 0.81 -13.39 9.64
N ILE A 92 -0.34 -13.99 9.96
CA ILE A 92 -0.43 -15.05 10.97
C ILE A 92 0.44 -16.25 10.56
N ALA A 93 0.37 -16.68 9.31
CA ALA A 93 1.22 -17.75 8.79
C ALA A 93 2.71 -17.44 8.95
N PHE A 94 3.13 -16.21 8.63
CA PHE A 94 4.51 -15.77 8.85
C PHE A 94 4.91 -15.81 10.34
N THR A 95 4.06 -15.31 11.24
CA THR A 95 4.34 -15.35 12.69
C THR A 95 4.34 -16.77 13.26
N ALA A 96 3.64 -17.71 12.61
CA ALA A 96 3.64 -19.12 12.95
C ALA A 96 4.88 -19.87 12.45
N GLY A 97 5.83 -19.17 11.80
CA GLY A 97 7.09 -19.75 11.34
C GLY A 97 7.09 -20.13 9.86
N ALA A 98 6.06 -19.77 9.08
CA ALA A 98 6.16 -19.88 7.62
C ALA A 98 7.25 -18.91 7.11
N GLY A 99 8.14 -19.43 6.27
CA GLY A 99 9.20 -18.65 5.66
C GLY A 99 8.68 -17.40 4.94
N ARG A 100 9.55 -16.42 4.74
CA ARG A 100 9.21 -15.10 4.20
C ARG A 100 8.52 -15.14 2.83
N ASP A 101 8.80 -16.17 2.06
CA ASP A 101 8.26 -16.40 0.72
C ASP A 101 6.74 -16.54 0.73
N ILE A 102 6.14 -16.89 1.88
CA ILE A 102 4.69 -16.97 1.99
C ILE A 102 4.02 -15.62 1.73
N LEU A 103 4.66 -14.50 2.10
CA LEU A 103 4.08 -13.17 1.93
C LEU A 103 3.94 -12.76 0.46
N ILE A 104 4.71 -13.35 -0.45
CA ILE A 104 4.59 -13.10 -1.90
C ILE A 104 3.23 -13.60 -2.41
N TYR A 105 2.70 -14.68 -1.83
CA TYR A 105 1.37 -15.21 -2.15
C TYR A 105 0.23 -14.42 -1.49
N PHE A 106 0.56 -13.52 -0.56
CA PHE A 106 -0.37 -12.57 0.06
C PHE A 106 -0.02 -11.13 -0.33
N PRO A 107 -0.03 -10.80 -1.64
CA PRO A 107 0.36 -9.48 -2.10
C PRO A 107 -0.55 -8.43 -1.48
N HIS A 108 0.03 -7.27 -1.14
CA HIS A 108 -0.66 -6.19 -0.47
C HIS A 108 -1.58 -5.40 -1.43
N VAL A 109 -2.51 -6.08 -2.09
CA VAL A 109 -3.54 -5.48 -2.97
C VAL A 109 -4.52 -4.62 -2.15
N PHE A 110 -4.60 -4.87 -0.85
CA PHE A 110 -5.42 -4.10 0.09
C PHE A 110 -5.12 -2.60 0.06
N GLU A 111 -3.84 -2.20 0.08
CA GLU A 111 -3.46 -0.78 0.04
C GLU A 111 -3.87 -0.10 -1.26
N PHE A 112 -3.64 -0.77 -2.40
CA PHE A 112 -4.04 -0.26 -3.71
C PHE A 112 -5.56 -0.09 -3.80
N TRP A 113 -6.31 -1.06 -3.28
CA TRP A 113 -7.77 -0.97 -3.17
C TRP A 113 -8.19 0.19 -2.27
N PHE A 114 -7.54 0.33 -1.11
CA PHE A 114 -7.85 1.38 -0.14
C PHE A 114 -7.65 2.77 -0.74
N LEU A 115 -6.47 3.02 -1.33
CA LEU A 115 -6.15 4.29 -1.98
C LEU A 115 -7.08 4.57 -3.16
N PHE A 116 -7.41 3.56 -3.97
CA PHE A 116 -8.37 3.71 -5.06
C PHE A 116 -9.73 4.19 -4.54
N VAL A 117 -10.32 3.49 -3.57
CA VAL A 117 -11.63 3.86 -3.02
C VAL A 117 -11.58 5.24 -2.36
N ALA A 118 -10.51 5.55 -1.61
CA ALA A 118 -10.31 6.85 -0.99
C ALA A 118 -10.12 7.98 -2.01
N ALA A 119 -9.54 7.70 -3.18
CA ALA A 119 -9.31 8.69 -4.24
C ALA A 119 -10.59 9.02 -5.04
N ARG A 120 -11.56 8.11 -5.11
CA ARG A 120 -12.78 8.27 -5.94
C ARG A 120 -13.51 9.60 -5.71
N PRO A 121 -13.74 10.07 -4.47
CA PRO A 121 -14.40 11.36 -4.23
C PRO A 121 -13.64 12.56 -4.78
N HIS A 122 -12.32 12.44 -4.97
CA HIS A 122 -11.46 13.51 -5.47
C HIS A 122 -11.30 13.50 -7.00
N TRP A 123 -11.89 12.54 -7.71
CA TRP A 123 -11.73 12.43 -9.16
C TRP A 123 -12.49 13.54 -9.89
N PRO A 124 -11.84 14.35 -10.76
CA PRO A 124 -12.54 15.30 -11.61
C PRO A 124 -13.67 14.64 -12.41
N ALA A 125 -14.81 15.34 -12.54
CA ALA A 125 -16.04 14.84 -13.16
C ALA A 125 -15.82 14.22 -14.56
N ARG A 126 -14.88 14.76 -15.33
CA ARG A 126 -14.55 14.31 -16.69
C ARG A 126 -13.99 12.89 -16.75
N LEU A 127 -13.36 12.42 -15.67
CA LEU A 127 -12.70 11.13 -15.62
C LEU A 127 -13.46 10.13 -14.72
N ARG A 128 -14.62 10.50 -14.16
CA ARG A 128 -15.48 9.58 -13.42
C ARG A 128 -16.15 8.62 -14.41
N PRO A 129 -15.85 7.31 -14.38
CA PRO A 129 -16.47 6.37 -15.30
C PRO A 129 -17.90 6.06 -14.84
N GLY A 130 -18.87 6.85 -15.30
CA GLY A 130 -20.31 6.52 -15.24
C GLY A 130 -20.92 6.27 -13.85
N TRP A 131 -20.18 6.44 -12.76
CA TRP A 131 -20.71 6.31 -11.40
C TRP A 131 -21.77 7.41 -11.22
N ALA A 132 -23.01 7.02 -10.91
CA ALA A 132 -24.05 7.98 -10.59
C ALA A 132 -23.52 8.85 -9.45
N ALA A 133 -23.52 10.17 -9.63
CA ALA A 133 -23.24 11.06 -8.51
C ALA A 133 -24.42 10.92 -7.54
N GLN A 134 -24.13 10.65 -6.28
CA GLN A 134 -25.12 10.77 -5.22
C GLN A 134 -25.46 12.27 -5.06
N GLU A 135 -26.64 12.59 -4.50
CA GLU A 135 -27.14 13.99 -4.42
C GLU A 135 -26.18 14.95 -3.68
N ASP A 136 -25.28 14.41 -2.86
CA ASP A 136 -24.24 15.11 -2.11
C ASP A 136 -22.93 15.35 -2.91
N GLY A 137 -22.88 14.96 -4.18
CA GLY A 137 -21.70 15.09 -5.03
C GLY A 137 -20.65 13.98 -4.82
N THR A 138 -20.91 13.00 -3.96
CA THR A 138 -20.03 11.84 -3.78
C THR A 138 -20.29 10.77 -4.86
N PRO A 139 -19.29 9.94 -5.22
CA PRO A 139 -19.49 8.87 -6.17
C PRO A 139 -20.34 7.76 -5.55
N ALA A 140 -21.41 7.33 -6.23
CA ALA A 140 -22.24 6.21 -5.77
C ALA A 140 -21.42 4.93 -5.55
N ALA A 141 -21.94 4.05 -4.70
CA ALA A 141 -21.33 2.75 -4.43
C ALA A 141 -21.15 1.93 -5.72
N LEU A 142 -20.00 1.25 -5.83
CA LEU A 142 -19.66 0.42 -6.98
C LEU A 142 -20.62 -0.76 -7.09
N ARG A 143 -21.01 -1.09 -8.32
CA ARG A 143 -21.69 -2.36 -8.61
C ARG A 143 -20.68 -3.50 -8.52
N GLY A 144 -21.12 -4.71 -8.18
CA GLY A 144 -20.24 -5.87 -7.99
C GLY A 144 -19.35 -6.16 -9.20
N ALA A 145 -19.90 -6.05 -10.42
CA ALA A 145 -19.13 -6.26 -11.65
C ALA A 145 -18.07 -5.17 -11.89
N GLU A 146 -18.36 -3.92 -11.55
CA GLU A 146 -17.41 -2.80 -11.67
C GLU A 146 -16.29 -2.94 -10.63
N ALA A 147 -16.67 -3.27 -9.40
CA ALA A 147 -15.73 -3.50 -8.31
C ALA A 147 -14.76 -4.65 -8.64
N ALA A 148 -15.26 -5.74 -9.25
CA ALA A 148 -14.43 -6.85 -9.71
C ALA A 148 -13.44 -6.44 -10.81
N ARG A 149 -13.87 -5.64 -11.81
CA ARG A 149 -12.97 -5.14 -12.87
C ARG A 149 -11.85 -4.29 -12.30
N TRP A 150 -12.17 -3.37 -11.39
CA TRP A 150 -11.18 -2.52 -10.73
C TRP A 150 -10.25 -3.33 -9.85
N LEU A 151 -10.77 -4.31 -9.11
CA LEU A 151 -9.95 -5.20 -8.30
C LEU A 151 -8.94 -5.99 -9.15
N LEU A 152 -9.38 -6.54 -10.29
CA LEU A 152 -8.50 -7.25 -11.21
C LEU A 152 -7.42 -6.32 -11.79
N PHE A 153 -7.80 -5.11 -12.18
CA PHE A 153 -6.86 -4.10 -12.67
C PHE A 153 -5.80 -3.73 -11.61
N LEU A 154 -6.22 -3.45 -10.38
CA LEU A 154 -5.33 -3.10 -9.28
C LEU A 154 -4.44 -4.27 -8.85
N ALA A 155 -4.98 -5.50 -8.86
CA ALA A 155 -4.20 -6.70 -8.60
C ALA A 155 -3.11 -6.90 -9.65
N ALA A 156 -3.45 -6.73 -10.94
CA ALA A 156 -2.47 -6.79 -12.02
C ALA A 156 -1.38 -5.72 -11.87
N LEU A 157 -1.76 -4.50 -11.52
CA LEU A 157 -0.81 -3.40 -11.29
C LEU A 157 0.11 -3.68 -10.08
N LYS A 158 -0.42 -4.28 -9.01
CA LYS A 158 0.39 -4.69 -7.86
C LYS A 158 1.34 -5.82 -8.21
N ILE A 159 0.91 -6.83 -8.96
CA ILE A 159 1.78 -7.92 -9.43
C ILE A 159 2.88 -7.36 -10.34
N PHE A 160 2.56 -6.43 -11.23
CA PHE A 160 3.55 -5.75 -12.06
C PHE A 160 4.56 -4.99 -11.19
N HIS A 161 4.11 -4.23 -10.19
CA HIS A 161 5.00 -3.55 -9.25
C HIS A 161 5.92 -4.54 -8.50
N GLU A 162 5.37 -5.63 -7.98
CA GLU A 162 6.13 -6.71 -7.31
C GLU A 162 7.21 -7.30 -8.26
N TYR A 163 6.85 -7.53 -9.52
CA TYR A 163 7.76 -8.02 -10.55
C TYR A 163 8.89 -7.02 -10.85
N THR A 164 8.59 -5.72 -10.97
CA THR A 164 9.62 -4.69 -11.21
C THR A 164 10.63 -4.59 -10.08
N LEU A 165 10.18 -4.78 -8.83
CA LEU A 165 11.04 -4.73 -7.65
C LEU A 165 11.88 -6.01 -7.50
N HIS A 166 11.26 -7.19 -7.57
CA HIS A 166 11.94 -8.44 -7.22
C HIS A 166 12.60 -9.17 -8.39
N THR A 167 11.98 -9.17 -9.57
CA THR A 167 12.50 -9.88 -10.75
C THR A 167 13.26 -8.96 -11.68
N GLY A 168 12.75 -7.73 -11.86
CA GLY A 168 13.38 -6.71 -12.70
C GLY A 168 14.63 -6.10 -12.06
N GLN A 169 14.68 -5.99 -10.72
CA GLN A 169 15.75 -5.28 -9.99
C GLN A 169 16.01 -3.87 -10.56
N TRP A 170 14.99 -3.22 -11.12
CA TRP A 170 15.17 -1.97 -11.85
C TRP A 170 15.66 -0.83 -10.94
N PHE A 171 15.37 -0.92 -9.64
CA PHE A 171 15.78 0.04 -8.61
C PHE A 171 17.06 -0.37 -7.86
N ASP A 172 17.51 -1.62 -7.95
CA ASP A 172 18.82 -2.02 -7.38
C ASP A 172 19.99 -1.59 -8.29
N ARG A 173 19.71 -1.32 -9.57
CA ARG A 173 20.72 -0.93 -10.57
C ARG A 173 20.94 0.58 -10.66
N CYS A 174 20.03 1.41 -10.16
CA CYS A 174 20.06 2.86 -10.33
C CYS A 174 19.49 3.58 -9.12
N SER A 175 20.14 4.67 -8.68
CA SER A 175 19.53 5.59 -7.71
C SER A 175 18.28 6.27 -8.30
N PRO A 176 17.31 6.73 -7.48
CA PRO A 176 16.10 7.40 -7.97
C PRO A 176 16.38 8.60 -8.87
N THR A 177 17.47 9.33 -8.61
CA THR A 177 17.92 10.47 -9.43
C THR A 177 18.43 10.04 -10.80
N GLU A 178 19.18 8.95 -10.87
CA GLU A 178 19.67 8.39 -12.15
C GLU A 178 18.54 7.77 -12.97
N PHE A 179 17.51 7.23 -12.32
CA PHE A 179 16.33 6.68 -13.00
C PHE A 179 15.59 7.77 -13.81
N PHE A 180 15.40 8.96 -13.24
CA PHE A 180 14.73 10.06 -13.94
C PHE A 180 15.61 10.70 -15.03
N GLU A 181 16.94 10.70 -14.86
CA GLU A 181 17.86 11.22 -15.87
C GLU A 181 18.11 10.23 -17.02
N ASN A 182 17.97 8.91 -16.80
CA ASN A 182 18.39 7.92 -17.80
C ASN A 182 17.61 6.59 -17.74
N ILE A 183 16.29 6.68 -17.93
CA ILE A 183 15.34 5.54 -17.99
C ILE A 183 15.84 4.36 -18.84
N SER A 184 16.46 4.62 -20.00
CA SER A 184 16.90 3.55 -20.93
C SER A 184 18.04 2.70 -20.41
N ARG A 185 18.82 3.19 -19.43
CA ARG A 185 19.98 2.48 -18.86
C ARG A 185 19.56 1.50 -17.77
N CYS A 186 18.55 1.87 -16.99
CA CYS A 186 18.03 1.06 -15.89
C CYS A 186 17.11 -0.08 -16.39
N ILE A 187 16.45 0.10 -17.55
CA ILE A 187 15.59 -0.90 -18.21
C ILE A 187 16.39 -1.74 -19.25
N GLY A 188 17.71 -1.92 -19.08
CA GLY A 188 18.56 -2.68 -20.00
C GLY A 188 17.98 -4.07 -20.36
N PRO A 189 18.30 -4.61 -21.56
CA PRO A 189 17.50 -5.65 -22.20
C PRO A 189 17.41 -6.89 -21.32
N VAL A 190 16.16 -7.38 -21.17
CA VAL A 190 15.81 -8.66 -20.53
C VAL A 190 16.49 -9.80 -21.27
#